data_AF-A0A3M1CHN7-F1
#
_entry.id   AF-A0A3M1CHN7-F1
#
_cell.length_a   1.000
_cell.length_b   1.000
_cell.length_c   1.000
_cell.angle_alpha   90.00
_cell.angle_beta   90.00
_cell.angle_gamma   90.00
#
_symmetry.space_group_name_H-M   'P 1'
#
loop_
_entity.id
_entity.type
_entity.pdbx_description
1 polymer ?
#
loop_
_entity_poly.entity_id
_entity_poly.type
_entity_poly.pdbx_seq_one_letter_code
_entity_poly.pdbx_strand_id
1 'polypeptide(L)'
;MRVTIFILLVFIPLTSFSALRFKEVFYFSERSNFSDSHYRNQRPPYYFPGNFAKEQRVEPKRWGEGEAELMEEALSELLSLPQLQKMFLFLARKGPVALKRFAEYPGRVPGGLGRMNQGDKKIGSVKMWAAEQPSFYVGVTDDFFKYMGHLDREKQVKVAKYIGLHELSHLYDYRMRFSFRDQQFLRATGWKWAWFLRRWENQYVPEEKRRALMKKVEEGEMSLRDLDRIVREQYGLPSFYSVTNPKETFAEVLAAYVLVPEAKDFLRPEIMDFLDGILNN
;
A
#
# COMPACT_ATOMS: atom_id res chain seq x y z
N MET A 1 59.31 -24.32 -18.55
CA MET A 1 57.91 -24.46 -19.03
C MET A 1 57.02 -23.63 -18.12
N ARG A 2 56.36 -22.58 -18.64
CA ARG A 2 55.37 -21.79 -17.91
C ARG A 2 53.99 -22.16 -18.44
N VAL A 3 53.15 -22.72 -17.58
CA VAL A 3 51.76 -23.06 -17.91
C VAL A 3 50.92 -21.80 -17.67
N THR A 4 50.51 -21.15 -18.75
CA THR A 4 49.54 -20.05 -18.70
C THR A 4 48.15 -20.66 -18.56
N ILE A 5 47.56 -20.57 -17.37
CA ILE A 5 46.17 -20.95 -17.13
C ILE A 5 45.28 -19.82 -17.66
N PHE A 6 44.65 -20.04 -18.81
CA PHE A 6 43.56 -19.19 -19.28
C PHE A 6 42.32 -19.49 -18.43
N ILE A 7 42.01 -18.61 -17.47
CA ILE A 7 40.69 -18.61 -16.82
C ILE A 7 39.72 -18.03 -17.86
N LEU A 8 38.96 -18.91 -18.50
CA LEU A 8 37.81 -18.53 -19.31
C LEU A 8 36.75 -18.01 -18.35
N LEU A 9 36.74 -16.69 -18.12
CA LEU A 9 35.62 -16.01 -17.48
C LEU A 9 34.43 -16.13 -18.45
N VAL A 10 33.59 -17.14 -18.21
CA VAL A 10 32.25 -17.19 -18.79
C VAL A 10 31.50 -15.99 -18.22
N PHE A 11 31.51 -14.89 -18.95
CA PHE A 11 30.50 -13.85 -18.83
C PHE A 11 29.17 -14.52 -19.18
N ILE A 12 28.50 -15.05 -18.16
CA ILE A 12 27.05 -15.21 -18.23
C ILE A 12 26.55 -13.77 -18.26
N PRO A 13 26.00 -13.25 -19.38
CA PRO A 13 25.34 -11.97 -19.33
C PRO A 13 24.29 -12.09 -18.24
N LEU A 14 24.45 -11.31 -17.16
CA LEU A 14 23.45 -11.17 -16.13
C LEU A 14 22.15 -10.87 -16.87
N THR A 15 21.31 -11.88 -16.80
CA THR A 15 20.28 -12.22 -17.76
C THR A 15 19.39 -11.04 -18.00
N SER A 16 19.01 -10.84 -19.26
CA SER A 16 17.82 -10.10 -19.67
C SER A 16 16.68 -10.45 -18.71
N PHE A 17 16.43 -9.59 -17.71
CA PHE A 17 15.17 -9.62 -16.99
C PHE A 17 14.15 -9.30 -18.07
N SER A 18 13.46 -10.32 -18.57
CA SER A 18 12.27 -10.12 -19.37
C SER A 18 11.37 -9.20 -18.56
N ALA A 19 11.16 -7.98 -19.06
CA ALA A 19 10.33 -6.99 -18.39
C ALA A 19 9.01 -7.67 -18.01
N LEU A 20 8.68 -7.63 -16.72
CA LEU A 20 7.44 -8.23 -16.22
C LEU A 20 6.27 -7.66 -17.01
N ARG A 21 5.49 -8.54 -17.62
CA ARG A 21 4.29 -8.14 -18.34
C ARG A 21 3.17 -7.88 -17.34
N PHE A 22 2.30 -6.91 -17.63
CA PHE A 22 1.16 -6.59 -16.78
C PHE A 22 0.40 -7.83 -16.32
N LYS A 23 0.08 -8.74 -17.25
CA LYS A 23 -0.70 -9.98 -16.99
C LYS A 23 0.01 -11.00 -16.10
N GLU A 24 1.32 -10.89 -15.92
CA GLU A 24 2.10 -11.76 -15.03
C GLU A 24 1.98 -11.31 -13.56
N VAL A 25 1.67 -10.03 -13.35
CA VAL A 25 1.59 -9.41 -12.01
C VAL A 25 0.15 -9.10 -11.63
N PHE A 26 -0.69 -8.73 -12.60
CA PHE A 26 -2.05 -8.24 -12.40
C PHE A 26 -3.05 -8.92 -13.32
N TYR A 27 -4.29 -9.01 -12.87
CA TYR A 27 -5.41 -9.30 -13.76
C TYR A 27 -6.68 -8.62 -13.26
N PHE A 28 -7.53 -8.20 -14.19
CA PHE A 28 -8.87 -7.70 -13.88
C PHE A 28 -9.82 -8.87 -13.66
N SER A 29 -10.47 -8.93 -12.49
CA SER A 29 -11.47 -9.98 -12.25
C SER A 29 -12.82 -9.57 -12.84
N GLU A 30 -13.20 -10.11 -14.00
CA GLU A 30 -14.49 -9.77 -14.64
C GLU A 30 -15.68 -10.60 -14.13
N ARG A 31 -15.43 -11.75 -13.50
CA ARG A 31 -16.44 -12.64 -12.92
C ARG A 31 -15.82 -13.41 -11.74
N SER A 32 -16.44 -13.38 -10.57
CA SER A 32 -16.17 -14.30 -9.47
C SER A 32 -16.66 -15.72 -9.81
N ASN A 33 -16.04 -16.35 -10.82
CA ASN A 33 -16.10 -17.81 -11.01
C ASN A 33 -14.81 -18.51 -10.54
N PHE A 34 -13.93 -17.81 -9.80
CA PHE A 34 -13.15 -18.53 -8.81
C PHE A 34 -14.13 -19.00 -7.75
N SER A 35 -14.68 -20.20 -7.97
CA SER A 35 -15.37 -20.89 -6.91
C SER A 35 -14.37 -20.98 -5.76
N ASP A 36 -14.64 -20.24 -4.70
CA ASP A 36 -14.02 -20.35 -3.39
C ASP A 36 -14.31 -21.73 -2.74
N SER A 37 -14.53 -22.76 -3.56
CA SER A 37 -14.82 -24.13 -3.20
C SER A 37 -13.64 -24.79 -2.49
N HIS A 38 -12.41 -24.32 -2.75
CA HIS A 38 -11.22 -24.75 -2.01
C HIS A 38 -11.11 -24.17 -0.59
N TYR A 39 -11.77 -23.04 -0.29
CA TYR A 39 -11.61 -22.33 0.99
C TYR A 39 -12.84 -22.36 1.89
N ARG A 40 -14.01 -22.81 1.40
CA ARG A 40 -15.20 -23.04 2.24
C ARG A 40 -14.96 -24.01 3.41
N ASN A 41 -13.93 -24.87 3.33
CA ASN A 41 -13.66 -25.90 4.33
C ASN A 41 -12.39 -25.67 5.18
N GLN A 42 -11.62 -24.61 4.94
CA GLN A 42 -10.44 -24.31 5.75
C GLN A 42 -10.79 -23.25 6.79
N ARG A 43 -10.97 -23.66 8.04
CA ARG A 43 -11.00 -22.72 9.18
C ARG A 43 -9.66 -21.97 9.19
N PRO A 44 -9.64 -20.64 8.99
CA PRO A 44 -8.39 -19.90 9.01
C PRO A 44 -7.74 -20.00 10.39
N PRO A 45 -6.40 -20.12 10.49
CA PRO A 45 -5.71 -20.16 11.77
C PRO A 45 -5.83 -18.79 12.48
N TYR A 46 -6.72 -18.74 13.47
CA TYR A 46 -6.69 -17.98 14.74
C TYR A 46 -6.19 -16.51 14.82
N TYR A 47 -6.09 -15.73 13.73
CA TYR A 47 -5.70 -14.31 13.83
C TYR A 47 -6.74 -13.28 13.38
N PHE A 48 -7.91 -13.70 12.88
CA PHE A 48 -9.00 -12.77 12.54
C PHE A 48 -10.37 -13.31 12.97
N PRO A 49 -10.91 -12.90 14.13
CA PRO A 49 -12.29 -13.20 14.47
C PRO A 49 -13.21 -12.27 13.66
N GLY A 50 -13.86 -12.81 12.61
CA GLY A 50 -15.21 -12.36 12.21
C GLY A 50 -15.43 -11.54 10.93
N ASN A 51 -14.42 -11.20 10.12
CA ASN A 51 -14.63 -10.31 8.94
C ASN A 51 -14.87 -11.03 7.60
N PHE A 52 -14.39 -12.25 7.43
CA PHE A 52 -14.46 -12.96 6.14
C PHE A 52 -15.86 -13.32 5.67
N ALA A 53 -16.70 -13.82 6.57
CA ALA A 53 -18.07 -14.20 6.23
C ALA A 53 -18.96 -12.98 5.90
N LYS A 54 -18.47 -11.75 6.13
CA LYS A 54 -19.20 -10.50 5.85
C LYS A 54 -18.76 -9.81 4.56
N GLU A 55 -17.53 -10.03 4.09
CA GLU A 55 -17.06 -9.53 2.79
C GLU A 55 -17.81 -10.14 1.60
N GLN A 56 -18.46 -11.30 1.80
CA GLN A 56 -19.29 -11.98 0.80
C GLN A 56 -20.63 -11.28 0.46
N ARG A 57 -20.88 -10.06 0.97
CA ARG A 57 -22.15 -9.35 0.72
C ARG A 57 -22.10 -8.37 -0.46
N VAL A 58 -20.92 -7.97 -0.92
CA VAL A 58 -20.78 -7.04 -2.04
C VAL A 58 -20.12 -7.77 -3.20
N GLU A 59 -20.92 -8.07 -4.22
CA GLU A 59 -20.42 -8.72 -5.43
C GLU A 59 -19.52 -7.78 -6.24
N PRO A 60 -18.40 -8.29 -6.78
CA PRO A 60 -17.59 -7.52 -7.71
C PRO A 60 -18.42 -7.08 -8.93
N LYS A 61 -18.25 -5.82 -9.33
CA LYS A 61 -18.79 -5.26 -10.56
C LYS A 61 -17.88 -5.61 -11.73
N ARG A 62 -18.45 -5.54 -12.94
CA ARG A 62 -17.63 -5.47 -14.15
C ARG A 62 -16.91 -4.14 -14.22
N TRP A 63 -15.72 -4.17 -14.79
CA TRP A 63 -14.95 -2.98 -15.13
C TRP A 63 -15.59 -2.28 -16.34
N GLY A 64 -15.72 -0.96 -16.29
CA GLY A 64 -15.92 -0.17 -17.51
C GLY A 64 -14.62 -0.09 -18.31
N GLU A 65 -14.70 0.04 -19.64
CA GLU A 65 -13.51 0.09 -20.50
C GLU A 65 -12.53 1.20 -20.07
N GLY A 66 -13.01 2.44 -19.93
CA GLY A 66 -12.17 3.56 -19.45
C GLY A 66 -11.67 3.42 -18.00
N GLU A 67 -12.35 2.64 -17.15
CA GLU A 67 -11.90 2.34 -15.79
C GLU A 67 -10.74 1.35 -15.81
N ALA A 68 -10.83 0.29 -16.62
CA ALA A 68 -9.78 -0.71 -16.80
C ALA A 68 -8.56 -0.08 -17.45
N GLU A 69 -8.75 0.71 -18.51
CA GLU A 69 -7.67 1.44 -19.19
C GLU A 69 -6.92 2.37 -18.23
N LEU A 70 -7.63 3.12 -17.37
CA LEU A 70 -6.99 3.97 -16.35
C LEU A 70 -6.07 3.17 -15.42
N MET A 71 -6.57 2.05 -14.91
CA MET A 71 -5.82 1.22 -13.98
C MET A 71 -4.66 0.50 -14.68
N GLU A 72 -4.85 0.02 -15.91
CA GLU A 72 -3.81 -0.63 -16.70
C GLU A 72 -2.69 0.36 -17.03
N GLU A 73 -3.02 1.58 -17.47
CA GLU A 73 -2.03 2.63 -17.74
C GLU A 73 -1.21 2.96 -16.49
N ALA A 74 -1.89 3.27 -15.37
CA ALA A 74 -1.22 3.62 -14.12
C ALA A 74 -0.30 2.50 -13.61
N LEU A 75 -0.79 1.27 -13.56
CA LEU A 75 -0.03 0.13 -13.04
C LEU A 75 1.08 -0.33 -14.01
N SER A 76 0.89 -0.17 -15.33
CA SER A 76 1.95 -0.42 -16.31
C SER A 76 3.08 0.59 -16.19
N GLU A 77 2.77 1.86 -15.93
CA GLU A 77 3.80 2.85 -15.61
C GLU A 77 4.57 2.47 -14.35
N LEU A 78 3.90 2.02 -13.28
CA LEU A 78 4.58 1.54 -12.07
C LEU A 78 5.47 0.32 -12.38
N LEU A 79 4.96 -0.65 -13.14
CA LEU A 79 5.74 -1.81 -13.59
C LEU A 79 6.95 -1.43 -14.42
N SER A 80 6.93 -0.30 -15.12
CA SER A 80 8.09 0.17 -15.89
C SER A 80 9.22 0.72 -15.00
N LEU A 81 8.95 1.06 -13.74
CA LEU A 81 9.93 1.64 -12.83
C LEU A 81 10.96 0.58 -12.38
N PRO A 82 12.25 0.71 -12.72
CA PRO A 82 13.26 -0.30 -12.41
C PRO A 82 13.38 -0.62 -10.92
N GLN A 83 13.26 0.39 -10.06
CA GLN A 83 13.33 0.25 -8.61
C GLN A 83 12.18 -0.57 -8.01
N LEU A 84 11.05 -0.74 -8.71
CA LEU A 84 9.92 -1.54 -8.24
C LEU A 84 9.94 -2.99 -8.74
N GLN A 85 10.85 -3.35 -9.65
CA GLN A 85 10.87 -4.69 -10.28
C GLN A 85 10.93 -5.82 -9.25
N LYS A 86 11.75 -5.68 -8.20
CA LYS A 86 11.87 -6.70 -7.16
C LYS A 86 10.58 -6.87 -6.36
N MET A 87 9.91 -5.77 -6.03
CA MET A 87 8.61 -5.81 -5.36
C MET A 87 7.58 -6.51 -6.25
N PHE A 88 7.49 -6.17 -7.54
CA PHE A 88 6.53 -6.80 -8.45
C PHE A 88 6.84 -8.27 -8.73
N LEU A 89 8.11 -8.65 -8.88
CA LEU A 89 8.54 -10.05 -8.96
C LEU A 89 8.14 -10.82 -7.70
N PHE A 90 8.31 -10.21 -6.52
CA PHE A 90 7.89 -10.81 -5.28
C PHE A 90 6.37 -11.04 -5.25
N LEU A 91 5.58 -10.03 -5.60
CA LEU A 91 4.12 -10.14 -5.64
C LEU A 91 3.66 -11.21 -6.65
N ALA A 92 4.18 -11.19 -7.88
CA ALA A 92 3.86 -12.18 -8.90
C ALA A 92 4.17 -13.63 -8.47
N ARG A 93 5.29 -13.85 -7.78
CA ARG A 93 5.66 -15.17 -7.23
C ARG A 93 4.70 -15.68 -6.15
N LYS A 94 3.88 -14.81 -5.55
CA LYS A 94 2.83 -15.20 -4.59
C LYS A 94 1.47 -15.43 -5.25
N GLY A 95 1.39 -15.24 -6.56
CA GLY A 95 0.16 -15.25 -7.36
C GLY A 95 -0.15 -13.85 -7.87
N PRO A 96 -0.67 -13.72 -9.10
CA PRO A 96 -0.98 -12.41 -9.66
C PRO A 96 -2.03 -11.71 -8.79
N VAL A 97 -1.87 -10.40 -8.59
CA VAL A 97 -2.75 -9.58 -7.80
C VAL A 97 -4.03 -9.32 -8.58
N ALA A 98 -5.16 -9.73 -8.02
CA ALA A 98 -6.46 -9.47 -8.63
C ALA A 98 -6.86 -8.01 -8.42
N LEU A 99 -7.29 -7.34 -9.49
CA LEU A 99 -7.93 -6.02 -9.42
C LEU A 99 -9.44 -6.23 -9.46
N LYS A 100 -10.10 -5.94 -8.34
CA LYS A 100 -11.54 -6.18 -8.16
C LYS A 100 -12.28 -4.84 -8.09
N ARG A 101 -13.32 -4.68 -8.90
CA ARG A 101 -14.18 -3.50 -8.93
C ARG A 101 -15.40 -3.72 -8.02
N PHE A 102 -15.77 -2.74 -7.19
CA PHE A 102 -16.92 -2.83 -6.29
C PHE A 102 -17.75 -1.56 -6.28
N ALA A 103 -19.07 -1.65 -6.05
CA ALA A 103 -19.89 -0.44 -5.87
C ALA A 103 -19.40 0.39 -4.67
N GLU A 104 -19.21 -0.29 -3.54
CA GLU A 104 -18.80 0.27 -2.25
C GLU A 104 -17.82 -0.67 -1.54
N TYR A 105 -17.19 -0.19 -0.46
CA TYR A 105 -16.29 -1.00 0.34
C TYR A 105 -17.04 -2.07 1.14
N PRO A 106 -16.66 -3.37 1.04
CA PRO A 106 -17.39 -4.47 1.67
C PRO A 106 -17.25 -4.55 3.19
N GLY A 107 -16.31 -3.82 3.80
CA GLY A 107 -16.09 -3.82 5.25
C GLY A 107 -17.16 -3.10 6.09
N ARG A 108 -18.31 -2.77 5.50
CA ARG A 108 -19.44 -2.17 6.21
C ARG A 108 -20.11 -3.22 7.11
N VAL A 109 -19.84 -3.16 8.42
CA VAL A 109 -20.61 -3.91 9.42
C VAL A 109 -21.71 -2.99 9.98
N PRO A 110 -23.00 -3.25 9.75
CA PRO A 110 -24.05 -2.69 10.60
C PRO A 110 -23.83 -3.25 12.01
N GLY A 111 -23.45 -2.38 12.97
CA GLY A 111 -23.33 -2.75 14.39
C GLY A 111 -22.06 -3.48 14.83
N GLY A 112 -20.95 -3.42 14.07
CA GLY A 112 -19.65 -3.98 14.49
C GLY A 112 -18.70 -2.91 15.01
N LEU A 113 -18.07 -3.16 16.17
CA LEU A 113 -17.04 -2.33 16.83
C LEU A 113 -15.70 -2.26 16.03
N GLY A 114 -15.74 -2.07 14.72
CA GLY A 114 -14.56 -2.02 13.84
C GLY A 114 -14.44 -0.68 13.15
N ARG A 115 -13.44 0.12 13.55
CA ARG A 115 -13.18 1.51 13.14
C ARG A 115 -14.22 2.51 13.65
N MET A 116 -14.37 2.60 14.99
CA MET A 116 -14.72 3.90 15.59
C MET A 116 -13.58 4.87 15.25
N ASN A 117 -13.78 5.65 14.19
CA ASN A 117 -13.02 6.87 14.00
C ASN A 117 -13.30 7.74 15.23
N GLN A 118 -12.24 8.13 15.95
CA GLN A 118 -12.32 9.31 16.79
C GLN A 118 -12.70 10.47 15.86
N GLY A 119 -13.84 11.11 16.14
CA GLY A 119 -14.44 12.17 15.34
C GLY A 119 -15.43 11.65 14.30
N ASP A 120 -16.66 12.17 14.37
CA ASP A 120 -17.83 11.90 13.52
C ASP A 120 -17.60 12.19 12.02
N LYS A 121 -16.72 11.41 11.38
CA LYS A 121 -16.67 11.30 9.93
C LYS A 121 -17.33 9.98 9.56
N LYS A 122 -18.50 10.07 8.89
CA LYS A 122 -18.94 9.05 7.92
C LYS A 122 -17.67 8.52 7.27
N ILE A 123 -17.41 7.20 7.36
CA ILE A 123 -16.27 6.55 6.72
C ILE A 123 -16.12 7.20 5.36
N GLY A 124 -15.09 8.03 5.19
CA GLY A 124 -14.82 8.68 3.93
C GLY A 124 -14.77 7.57 2.89
N SER A 125 -15.39 7.79 1.74
CA SER A 125 -15.52 6.77 0.72
C SER A 125 -14.17 6.11 0.42
N VAL A 126 -13.98 4.89 0.93
CA VAL A 126 -12.76 4.11 0.71
C VAL A 126 -12.66 3.95 -0.79
N LYS A 127 -11.60 4.51 -1.38
CA LYS A 127 -11.43 4.54 -2.83
C LYS A 127 -10.84 3.22 -3.32
N MET A 128 -9.77 2.78 -2.65
CA MET A 128 -9.11 1.50 -2.88
C MET A 128 -8.72 0.84 -1.55
N TRP A 129 -8.47 -0.46 -1.56
CA TRP A 129 -7.89 -1.18 -0.43
C TRP A 129 -7.17 -2.45 -0.86
N ALA A 130 -6.14 -2.84 -0.13
CA ALA A 130 -5.50 -4.14 -0.21
C ALA A 130 -6.15 -5.18 0.71
N ALA A 131 -6.36 -6.40 0.20
CA ALA A 131 -6.83 -7.54 0.98
C ALA A 131 -5.83 -8.71 0.89
N GLU A 132 -5.46 -9.25 2.06
CA GLU A 132 -4.39 -10.24 2.19
C GLU A 132 -4.88 -11.69 2.01
N GLN A 133 -6.13 -12.01 2.39
CA GLN A 133 -6.65 -13.37 2.36
C GLN A 133 -8.16 -13.39 2.06
N PRO A 134 -8.72 -14.44 1.44
CA PRO A 134 -8.05 -15.66 0.97
C PRO A 134 -7.43 -15.47 -0.42
N SER A 135 -7.75 -14.36 -1.09
CA SER A 135 -7.23 -13.96 -2.38
C SER A 135 -6.48 -12.64 -2.21
N PHE A 136 -5.24 -12.57 -2.70
CA PHE A 136 -4.47 -11.32 -2.80
C PHE A 136 -5.17 -10.43 -3.83
N TYR A 137 -5.83 -9.37 -3.38
CA TYR A 137 -6.51 -8.46 -4.29
C TYR A 137 -6.42 -7.00 -3.85
N VAL A 138 -6.52 -6.11 -4.81
CA VAL A 138 -6.79 -4.69 -4.60
C VAL A 138 -8.23 -4.42 -5.04
N GLY A 139 -9.04 -3.93 -4.11
CA GLY A 139 -10.41 -3.51 -4.36
C GLY A 139 -10.46 -2.04 -4.78
N VAL A 140 -11.32 -1.70 -5.74
CA VAL A 140 -11.52 -0.33 -6.25
C VAL A 140 -13.01 0.01 -6.28
N THR A 141 -13.41 1.08 -5.60
CA THR A 141 -14.83 1.46 -5.43
C THR A 141 -15.33 2.46 -6.45
N ASP A 142 -16.66 2.68 -6.54
CA ASP A 142 -17.23 3.71 -7.41
C ASP A 142 -16.71 5.10 -7.06
N ASP A 143 -16.41 5.34 -5.79
CA ASP A 143 -15.98 6.65 -5.31
C ASP A 143 -14.54 6.99 -5.72
N PHE A 144 -13.70 5.99 -6.03
CA PHE A 144 -12.44 6.21 -6.72
C PHE A 144 -12.68 6.84 -8.09
N PHE A 145 -13.55 6.23 -8.91
CA PHE A 145 -13.80 6.70 -10.27
C PHE A 145 -14.61 8.01 -10.32
N LYS A 146 -15.55 8.23 -9.40
CA LYS A 146 -16.20 9.54 -9.25
C LYS A 146 -15.18 10.63 -8.94
N TYR A 147 -14.24 10.36 -8.03
CA TYR A 147 -13.17 11.30 -7.72
C TYR A 147 -12.25 11.54 -8.93
N MET A 148 -11.86 10.49 -9.66
CA MET A 148 -11.07 10.60 -10.89
C MET A 148 -11.80 11.39 -11.99
N GLY A 149 -13.13 11.26 -12.11
CA GLY A 149 -13.93 11.88 -13.17
C GLY A 149 -13.92 13.40 -13.20
N HIS A 150 -13.43 14.06 -12.15
CA HIS A 150 -13.25 15.52 -12.09
C HIS A 150 -11.83 15.97 -12.48
N LEU A 151 -10.93 15.04 -12.78
CA LEU A 151 -9.54 15.30 -13.11
C LEU A 151 -9.31 15.06 -14.61
N ASP A 152 -8.36 15.80 -15.20
CA ASP A 152 -7.82 15.47 -16.52
C ASP A 152 -7.06 14.13 -16.50
N ARG A 153 -6.86 13.52 -17.68
CA ARG A 153 -6.29 12.17 -17.78
C ARG A 153 -4.91 12.05 -17.14
N GLU A 154 -4.03 13.04 -17.35
CA GLU A 154 -2.69 13.05 -16.77
C GLU A 154 -2.75 13.01 -15.23
N LYS A 155 -3.61 13.84 -14.62
CA LYS A 155 -3.82 13.82 -13.18
C LYS A 155 -4.49 12.54 -12.71
N GLN A 156 -5.44 11.98 -13.46
CA GLN A 156 -6.05 10.69 -13.13
C GLN A 156 -4.98 9.60 -13.02
N VAL A 157 -4.12 9.48 -14.02
CA VAL A 157 -3.03 8.49 -14.04
C VAL A 157 -2.08 8.73 -12.87
N LYS A 158 -1.65 9.98 -12.63
CA LYS A 158 -0.78 10.32 -11.49
C LYS A 158 -1.38 9.90 -10.14
N VAL A 159 -2.66 10.18 -9.91
CA VAL A 159 -3.32 9.82 -8.65
C VAL A 159 -3.57 8.32 -8.54
N ALA A 160 -3.98 7.66 -9.64
CA ALA A 160 -4.14 6.22 -9.71
C ALA A 160 -2.81 5.49 -9.43
N LYS A 161 -1.68 5.99 -9.92
CA LYS A 161 -0.34 5.47 -9.58
C LYS A 161 -0.04 5.57 -8.10
N TYR A 162 -0.28 6.74 -7.51
CA TYR A 162 0.01 6.95 -6.08
C TYR A 162 -0.82 6.00 -5.21
N ILE A 163 -2.14 5.99 -5.41
CA ILE A 163 -3.05 5.12 -4.64
C ILE A 163 -2.78 3.64 -4.95
N GLY A 164 -2.55 3.29 -6.22
CA GLY A 164 -2.20 1.94 -6.62
C GLY A 164 -0.93 1.43 -5.94
N LEU A 165 0.15 2.22 -5.96
CA LEU A 165 1.39 1.87 -5.27
C LEU A 165 1.19 1.76 -3.77
N HIS A 166 0.41 2.66 -3.15
CA HIS A 166 0.06 2.57 -1.72
C HIS A 166 -0.59 1.21 -1.38
N GLU A 167 -1.62 0.81 -2.12
CA GLU A 167 -2.30 -0.47 -1.86
C GLU A 167 -1.42 -1.68 -2.18
N LEU A 168 -0.59 -1.62 -3.21
CA LEU A 168 0.36 -2.69 -3.52
C LEU A 168 1.44 -2.82 -2.44
N SER A 169 1.84 -1.70 -1.84
CA SER A 169 2.79 -1.68 -0.73
C SER A 169 2.23 -2.38 0.51
N HIS A 170 0.92 -2.27 0.77
CA HIS A 170 0.26 -3.06 1.81
C HIS A 170 0.38 -4.56 1.57
N LEU A 171 0.09 -5.02 0.35
CA LEU A 171 0.23 -6.43 -0.01
C LEU A 171 1.67 -6.93 0.18
N TYR A 172 2.65 -6.09 -0.15
CA TYR A 172 4.06 -6.40 0.04
C TYR A 172 4.43 -6.46 1.54
N ASP A 173 4.04 -5.45 2.31
CA ASP A 173 4.29 -5.33 3.74
C ASP A 173 3.61 -6.43 4.56
N TYR A 174 2.40 -6.87 4.21
CA TYR A 174 1.77 -7.99 4.90
C TYR A 174 2.63 -9.26 4.89
N ARG A 175 3.34 -9.51 3.79
CA ARG A 175 4.21 -10.66 3.65
C ARG A 175 5.57 -10.46 4.29
N MET A 176 6.15 -9.27 4.14
CA MET A 176 7.49 -8.95 4.65
C MET A 176 7.49 -8.54 6.13
N ARG A 177 6.35 -8.07 6.61
CA ARG A 177 6.06 -7.62 7.97
C ARG A 177 6.94 -6.45 8.43
N PHE A 178 7.24 -5.52 7.53
CA PHE A 178 8.07 -4.36 7.85
C PHE A 178 7.44 -3.50 8.94
N SER A 179 6.16 -3.12 8.77
CA SER A 179 5.45 -2.27 9.74
C SER A 179 5.15 -2.92 11.10
N PHE A 180 5.43 -4.21 11.28
CA PHE A 180 5.10 -4.95 12.50
C PHE A 180 6.28 -5.60 13.20
N ARG A 181 7.32 -5.97 12.45
CA ARG A 181 8.43 -6.80 12.97
C ARG A 181 9.81 -6.25 12.63
N ASP A 182 9.94 -5.53 11.53
CA ASP A 182 11.24 -5.02 11.12
C ASP A 182 11.70 -3.88 12.02
N GLN A 183 12.71 -4.16 12.84
CA GLN A 183 13.21 -3.19 13.82
C GLN A 183 13.94 -2.03 13.16
N GLN A 184 14.52 -2.20 11.98
CA GLN A 184 15.16 -1.11 11.25
C GLN A 184 14.09 -0.13 10.76
N PHE A 185 13.04 -0.62 10.11
CA PHE A 185 11.93 0.19 9.64
C PHE A 185 11.20 0.91 10.78
N LEU A 186 10.84 0.16 11.84
CA LEU A 186 10.13 0.71 13.00
C LEU A 186 10.95 1.83 13.67
N ARG A 187 12.26 1.63 13.85
CA ARG A 187 13.13 2.69 14.38
C ARG A 187 13.22 3.88 13.44
N ALA A 188 13.41 3.66 12.14
CA ALA A 188 13.53 4.73 11.14
C ALA A 188 12.27 5.61 11.07
N THR A 189 11.09 5.03 11.31
CA THR A 189 9.79 5.72 11.28
C THR A 189 9.29 6.14 12.66
N GLY A 190 10.05 5.83 13.72
CA GLY A 190 9.74 6.20 15.09
C GLY A 190 8.66 5.36 15.77
N TRP A 191 8.21 4.27 15.15
CA TRP A 191 7.24 3.38 15.76
C TRP A 191 7.88 2.43 16.78
N LYS A 192 7.22 2.29 17.92
CA LYS A 192 7.57 1.31 18.95
C LYS A 192 6.32 0.68 19.54
N TRP A 193 6.44 -0.57 19.97
CA TRP A 193 5.39 -1.22 20.74
C TRP A 193 5.54 -0.86 22.22
N ALA A 194 4.57 -0.11 22.76
CA ALA A 194 4.54 0.23 24.17
C ALA A 194 3.91 -0.93 24.96
N TRP A 195 4.75 -1.82 25.49
CA TRP A 195 4.31 -3.04 26.19
C TRP A 195 3.31 -2.79 27.32
N PHE A 196 3.54 -1.76 28.15
CA PHE A 196 2.66 -1.40 29.26
C PHE A 196 1.27 -0.96 28.81
N LEU A 197 1.20 -0.26 27.67
CA LEU A 197 -0.05 0.28 27.12
C LEU A 197 -0.68 -0.65 26.08
N ARG A 198 -0.01 -1.77 25.75
CA ARG A 198 -0.40 -2.76 24.74
C ARG A 198 -0.83 -2.12 23.41
N ARG A 199 -0.09 -1.09 22.97
CA ARG A 199 -0.39 -0.34 21.74
C ARG A 199 0.90 0.14 21.07
N TRP A 200 0.78 0.46 19.79
CA TRP A 200 1.83 1.14 19.04
C TRP A 200 1.88 2.62 19.39
N GLU A 201 3.08 3.16 19.54
CA GLU A 201 3.33 4.58 19.75
C GLU A 201 4.39 5.08 18.78
N ASN A 202 4.19 6.27 18.24
CA ASN A 202 5.21 6.95 17.46
C ASN A 202 5.99 7.91 18.38
N GLN A 203 7.30 7.70 18.50
CA GLN A 203 8.18 8.47 19.37
C GLN A 203 8.54 9.85 18.80
N TYR A 204 8.43 10.04 17.49
CA TYR A 204 8.67 11.35 16.85
C TYR A 204 7.46 12.28 17.02
N VAL A 205 6.25 11.71 16.97
CA VAL A 205 5.02 12.45 17.23
C VAL A 205 4.24 11.76 18.36
N PRO A 206 4.52 12.10 19.63
CA PRO A 206 3.79 11.56 20.78
C PRO A 206 2.28 11.78 20.66
N GLU A 207 1.49 10.94 21.34
CA GLU A 207 0.03 10.98 21.23
C GLU A 207 -0.57 12.35 21.56
N GLU A 208 -0.09 13.00 22.62
CA GLU A 208 -0.55 14.35 23.00
C GLU A 208 -0.34 15.35 21.87
N LYS A 209 0.83 15.31 21.21
CA LYS A 209 1.14 16.18 20.07
C LYS A 209 0.24 15.86 18.87
N ARG A 210 -0.03 14.58 18.59
CA ARG A 210 -0.97 14.18 17.53
C ARG A 210 -2.39 14.69 17.81
N ARG A 211 -2.87 14.55 19.04
CA ARG A 211 -4.20 15.04 19.45
C ARG A 211 -4.28 16.56 19.33
N ALA A 212 -3.26 17.29 19.78
CA ALA A 212 -3.21 18.75 19.66
C ALA A 212 -3.22 19.22 18.20
N LEU A 213 -2.46 18.56 17.33
CA LEU A 213 -2.44 18.86 15.90
C LEU A 213 -3.78 18.55 15.21
N MET A 214 -4.39 17.41 15.51
CA MET A 214 -5.70 17.06 14.95
C MET A 214 -6.79 18.02 15.43
N LYS A 215 -6.73 18.43 16.71
CA LYS A 215 -7.66 19.40 17.28
C LYS A 215 -7.64 20.73 16.51
N LYS A 216 -6.46 21.24 16.12
CA LYS A 216 -6.36 22.45 15.28
C LYS A 216 -7.05 22.31 13.93
N VAL A 217 -7.04 21.10 13.34
CA VAL A 217 -7.75 20.82 12.10
C VAL A 217 -9.26 20.81 12.32
N GLU A 218 -9.72 20.23 13.43
CA GLU A 218 -11.14 20.18 13.81
C GLU A 218 -11.70 21.57 14.13
N GLU A 219 -10.89 22.43 14.76
CA GLU A 219 -11.23 23.82 15.07
C GLU A 219 -11.10 24.76 13.86
N GLY A 220 -10.65 24.25 12.71
CA GLY A 220 -10.49 25.04 11.47
C GLY A 220 -9.29 25.99 11.48
N GLU A 221 -8.41 25.90 12.48
CA GLU A 221 -7.16 26.68 12.55
C GLU A 221 -6.12 26.23 11.52
N MET A 222 -6.27 25.03 10.98
CA MET A 222 -5.31 24.40 10.08
C MET A 222 -6.01 23.46 9.09
N SER A 223 -5.52 23.39 7.84
CA SER A 223 -5.99 22.37 6.91
C SER A 223 -5.28 21.02 7.10
N LEU A 224 -5.87 19.92 6.63
CA LEU A 224 -5.18 18.62 6.59
C LEU A 224 -3.86 18.69 5.79
N ARG A 225 -3.81 19.53 4.76
CA ARG A 225 -2.60 19.73 3.95
C ARG A 225 -1.48 20.40 4.75
N ASP A 226 -1.83 21.39 5.57
CA ASP A 226 -0.86 22.04 6.47
C ASP A 226 -0.35 21.08 7.54
N LEU A 227 -1.23 20.21 8.04
CA LEU A 227 -0.86 19.16 8.97
C LEU A 227 0.12 18.16 8.33
N ASP A 228 -0.15 17.69 7.12
CA ASP A 228 0.78 16.82 6.39
C ASP A 228 2.12 17.52 6.12
N ARG A 229 2.10 18.81 5.78
CA ARG A 229 3.31 19.62 5.59
C ARG A 229 4.15 19.70 6.87
N ILE A 230 3.54 19.97 8.02
CA ILE A 230 4.22 19.94 9.33
C ILE A 230 4.85 18.57 9.56
N VAL A 231 4.15 17.49 9.21
CA VAL A 231 4.67 16.14 9.44
C VAL A 231 5.90 15.84 8.58
N ARG A 232 5.90 16.29 7.33
CA ARG A 232 7.04 16.21 6.41
C ARG A 232 8.22 17.03 6.92
N GLU A 233 8.00 18.31 7.18
CA GLU A 233 9.06 19.26 7.55
C GLU A 233 9.69 18.93 8.91
N GLN A 234 8.90 18.48 9.89
CA GLN A 234 9.39 18.30 11.27
C GLN A 234 9.81 16.87 11.61
N TYR A 235 9.20 15.85 11.00
CA TYR A 235 9.45 14.45 11.37
C TYR A 235 9.93 13.59 10.21
N GLY A 236 10.04 14.16 9.02
CA GLY A 236 10.48 13.46 7.82
C GLY A 236 9.61 12.26 7.46
N LEU A 237 8.29 12.42 7.60
CA LEU A 237 7.29 11.41 7.26
C LEU A 237 6.25 12.02 6.30
N PRO A 238 5.67 11.22 5.40
CA PRO A 238 4.90 11.73 4.24
C PRO A 238 3.55 12.35 4.59
N SER A 239 2.91 11.92 5.68
CA SER A 239 1.56 12.34 6.03
C SER A 239 1.27 12.14 7.52
N PHE A 240 0.27 12.83 8.03
CA PHE A 240 -0.24 12.61 9.38
C PHE A 240 -0.80 11.19 9.58
N TYR A 241 -1.26 10.56 8.49
CA TYR A 241 -1.74 9.19 8.55
C TYR A 241 -0.60 8.21 8.89
N SER A 242 0.59 8.44 8.33
CA SER A 242 1.77 7.63 8.61
C SER A 242 2.23 7.68 10.09
N VAL A 243 1.92 8.72 10.85
CA VAL A 243 2.27 8.85 12.30
C VAL A 243 1.14 8.44 13.24
N THR A 244 -0.06 8.18 12.72
CA THR A 244 -1.23 7.75 13.49
C THR A 244 -1.55 6.27 13.30
N ASN A 245 -1.14 5.66 12.18
CA ASN A 245 -1.39 4.26 11.89
C ASN A 245 -0.10 3.54 11.43
N PRO A 246 0.51 2.67 12.26
CA PRO A 246 1.74 1.96 11.88
C PRO A 246 1.55 1.08 10.64
N LYS A 247 0.33 0.57 10.43
CA LYS A 247 0.02 -0.29 9.27
C LYS A 247 0.08 0.45 7.94
N GLU A 248 -0.08 1.77 7.97
CA GLU A 248 -0.11 2.62 6.77
C GLU A 248 1.24 3.27 6.52
N THR A 249 2.11 3.30 7.54
CA THR A 249 3.40 3.96 7.46
C THR A 249 4.26 3.42 6.32
N PHE A 250 4.33 2.11 6.13
CA PHE A 250 5.12 1.54 5.03
C PHE A 250 4.58 1.94 3.67
N ALA A 251 3.27 1.83 3.46
CA ALA A 251 2.63 2.17 2.20
C ALA A 251 2.79 3.66 1.85
N GLU A 252 2.54 4.54 2.81
CA GLU A 252 2.71 5.99 2.66
C GLU A 252 4.16 6.35 2.33
N VAL A 253 5.13 5.76 3.04
CA VAL A 253 6.55 6.06 2.91
C VAL A 253 7.10 5.55 1.59
N LEU A 254 6.76 4.32 1.19
CA LEU A 254 7.19 3.76 -0.09
C LEU A 254 6.56 4.52 -1.27
N ALA A 255 5.26 4.83 -1.21
CA ALA A 255 4.58 5.59 -2.25
C ALA A 255 5.18 6.99 -2.41
N ALA A 256 5.44 7.70 -1.31
CA ALA A 256 6.10 8.99 -1.33
C ALA A 256 7.52 8.89 -1.93
N TYR A 257 8.34 7.97 -1.42
CA TYR A 257 9.74 7.81 -1.87
C TYR A 257 9.86 7.60 -3.38
N VAL A 258 8.93 6.85 -3.98
CA VAL A 258 8.98 6.50 -5.40
C VAL A 258 8.32 7.54 -6.31
N LEU A 259 7.24 8.19 -5.86
CA LEU A 259 6.37 8.99 -6.74
C LEU A 259 6.32 10.49 -6.43
N VAL A 260 6.82 10.92 -5.28
CA VAL A 260 6.85 12.34 -4.90
C VAL A 260 8.26 12.88 -5.15
N PRO A 261 8.46 13.80 -6.10
CA PRO A 261 9.79 14.29 -6.47
C PRO A 261 10.60 14.85 -5.29
N GLU A 262 9.94 15.59 -4.40
CA GLU A 262 10.52 16.21 -3.22
C GLU A 262 10.63 15.26 -2.01
N ALA A 263 10.28 13.97 -2.14
CA ALA A 263 10.31 13.04 -1.01
C ALA A 263 11.68 12.92 -0.36
N LYS A 264 12.74 12.94 -1.17
CA LYS A 264 14.12 12.83 -0.67
C LYS A 264 14.58 14.06 0.12
N ASP A 265 13.90 15.19 -0.03
CA ASP A 265 14.23 16.43 0.69
C ASP A 265 13.68 16.42 2.12
N PHE A 266 12.58 15.69 2.37
CA PHE A 266 11.97 15.62 3.68
C PHE A 266 12.12 14.27 4.37
N LEU A 267 12.20 13.14 3.65
CA LEU A 267 12.30 11.82 4.27
C LEU A 267 13.60 11.70 5.07
N ARG A 268 13.50 11.08 6.26
CA ARG A 268 14.68 10.84 7.10
C ARG A 268 15.68 9.92 6.37
N PRO A 269 17.01 10.15 6.46
CA PRO A 269 18.01 9.32 5.80
C PRO A 269 17.86 7.82 6.10
N GLU A 270 17.55 7.46 7.35
CA GLU A 270 17.40 6.06 7.75
C GLU A 270 16.19 5.37 7.10
N ILE A 271 15.17 6.14 6.72
CA ILE A 271 14.03 5.64 5.94
C ILE A 271 14.48 5.38 4.50
N MET A 272 15.23 6.32 3.90
CA MET A 272 15.74 6.17 2.54
C MET A 272 16.70 4.99 2.44
N ASP A 273 17.64 4.85 3.37
CA ASP A 273 18.58 3.73 3.44
C ASP A 273 17.85 2.38 3.54
N PHE A 274 16.79 2.32 4.35
CA PHE A 274 15.95 1.13 4.46
C PHE A 274 15.24 0.81 3.14
N LEU A 275 14.62 1.80 2.50
CA LEU A 275 13.91 1.62 1.24
C LEU A 275 14.85 1.23 0.10
N ASP A 276 16.02 1.86 0.00
CA ASP A 276 17.04 1.47 -0.97
C ASP A 276 17.52 0.03 -0.71
N GLY A 277 17.60 -0.37 0.55
CA GLY A 277 17.94 -1.73 0.95
C GLY A 277 16.95 -2.80 0.45
N ILE A 278 15.66 -2.48 0.34
CA ILE A 278 14.64 -3.45 -0.12
C ILE A 278 14.29 -3.33 -1.61
N LEU A 279 14.55 -2.17 -2.22
CA LEU A 279 14.28 -1.92 -3.64
C LEU A 279 15.47 -2.26 -4.53
N ASN A 280 16.70 -1.98 -4.06
CA ASN A 280 17.92 -2.09 -4.88
C ASN A 280 18.78 -3.32 -4.57
N ASN A 281 18.68 -3.95 -3.38
CA ASN A 281 19.37 -5.21 -3.02
C ASN A 281 18.48 -6.44 -3.12
#